data_AF-A0A1I8EAK2-F1
#
_entry.id   AF-A0A1I8EAK2-F1
#
_cell.length_a   1.000
_cell.length_b   1.000
_cell.length_c   1.000
_cell.angle_alpha   90.00
_cell.angle_beta   90.00
_cell.angle_gamma   90.00
#
_symmetry.space_group_name_H-M   'P 1'
#
loop_
_entity.id
_entity.type
_entity.pdbx_description
1 polymer ?
#
loop_
_entity_poly.entity_id
_entity_poly.type
_entity_poly.pdbx_seq_one_letter_code
_entity_poly.pdbx_strand_id
1 'polypeptide(L)'
;MFKTLHPNNVTVQKDVDKSLHNALRNAEALLTDDFYGGKILGFADVMMWPFLERLQLVTINPYTEFRYFPGIYYPKIGAYMVRMQRQPEILFAQRPIEQHAAYVNSFLTGHPNYDIGINQS
;
A
#
# COMPACT_ATOMS: atom_id res chain seq x y z
N MET A 1 3.71 -13.83 -11.63
CA MET A 1 3.49 -12.46 -12.16
C MET A 1 2.00 -12.16 -12.03
N PHE A 2 1.63 -11.07 -11.35
CA PHE A 2 0.25 -10.67 -10.99
C PHE A 2 -0.61 -10.33 -12.21
N LYS A 3 -0.89 -11.32 -13.06
CA LYS A 3 -1.73 -11.18 -14.26
C LYS A 3 -3.17 -10.75 -13.91
N THR A 4 -3.59 -10.93 -12.66
CA THR A 4 -4.96 -10.76 -12.18
C THR A 4 -5.29 -9.37 -11.63
N LEU A 5 -4.30 -8.48 -11.44
CA LEU A 5 -4.57 -7.06 -11.13
C LEU A 5 -4.67 -6.19 -12.39
N HIS A 6 -4.52 -6.79 -13.58
CA HIS A 6 -4.74 -6.08 -14.82
C HIS A 6 -6.23 -6.19 -15.19
N PRO A 7 -7.01 -5.11 -15.12
CA PRO A 7 -8.35 -5.13 -15.67
C PRO A 7 -8.24 -5.39 -17.16
N ASN A 8 -9.09 -6.28 -17.67
CA ASN A 8 -9.19 -6.60 -19.10
C ASN A 8 -9.65 -5.40 -19.96
N ASN A 9 -9.79 -4.21 -19.36
CA ASN A 9 -10.30 -2.99 -19.98
C ASN A 9 -9.41 -1.79 -19.60
N VAL A 10 -8.73 -1.24 -20.60
CA VAL A 10 -7.81 -0.10 -20.48
C VAL A 10 -8.51 1.15 -19.94
N THR A 11 -9.79 1.36 -20.25
CA THR A 11 -10.55 2.51 -19.75
C THR A 11 -10.75 2.42 -18.24
N VAL A 12 -11.10 1.22 -17.74
CA VAL A 12 -11.29 0.99 -16.30
C VAL A 12 -9.97 1.20 -15.55
N GLN A 13 -8.84 0.72 -16.08
CA GLN A 13 -7.53 0.95 -15.48
C GLN A 13 -7.24 2.45 -15.32
N LYS A 14 -7.45 3.24 -16.39
CA LYS A 14 -7.22 4.68 -16.37
C LYS A 14 -8.09 5.41 -15.35
N ASP A 15 -9.35 5.00 -15.20
CA ASP A 15 -10.26 5.60 -14.22
C ASP A 15 -9.85 5.25 -12.77
N VAL A 16 -9.39 4.02 -12.54
CA VAL A 16 -8.82 3.61 -11.25
C VAL A 16 -7.56 4.39 -10.93
N ASP A 17 -6.62 4.49 -11.88
CA ASP A 17 -5.36 5.22 -11.69
C ASP A 17 -5.60 6.71 -11.42
N LYS A 18 -6.52 7.33 -12.17
CA LYS A 18 -6.95 8.72 -11.93
C LYS A 18 -7.54 8.90 -10.53
N SER A 19 -8.39 7.98 -10.10
CA SER A 19 -9.02 8.04 -8.78
C SER A 19 -8.00 7.87 -7.66
N LEU A 20 -7.04 6.95 -7.83
CA LEU A 20 -5.95 6.74 -6.89
C LEU A 20 -5.02 7.95 -6.82
N HIS A 21 -4.64 8.54 -7.96
CA HIS A 21 -3.88 9.79 -7.99
C HIS A 21 -4.59 10.91 -7.23
N ASN A 22 -5.90 11.08 -7.43
CA ASN A 22 -6.67 12.11 -6.71
C ASN A 22 -6.67 11.86 -5.20
N ALA A 23 -6.89 10.62 -4.77
CA ALA A 23 -6.87 10.24 -3.36
C ALA A 23 -5.49 10.49 -2.72
N LEU A 24 -4.41 10.09 -3.40
CA LEU A 24 -3.04 10.28 -2.92
C LEU A 24 -2.63 11.75 -2.87
N ARG A 25 -3.02 12.56 -3.86
CA ARG A 25 -2.80 14.01 -3.81
C ARG A 25 -3.55 14.67 -2.66
N ASN A 26 -4.79 14.25 -2.41
CA ASN A 26 -5.56 14.75 -1.27
C ASN A 26 -4.89 14.35 0.06
N ALA A 27 -4.46 13.10 0.19
CA ALA A 27 -3.74 12.62 1.36
C ALA A 27 -2.42 13.39 1.58
N GLU A 28 -1.64 13.60 0.52
CA GLU A 28 -0.41 14.43 0.54
C GLU A 28 -0.68 15.87 0.98
N ALA A 29 -1.80 16.46 0.56
CA ALA A 29 -2.20 17.80 0.97
C ALA A 29 -2.63 17.86 2.45
N LEU A 30 -3.39 16.88 2.91
CA LEU A 30 -3.89 16.77 4.29
C LEU A 30 -2.80 16.44 5.31
N LEU A 31 -1.69 15.86 4.86
CA LEU A 31 -0.52 15.62 5.71
C LEU A 31 0.22 16.94 5.94
N THR A 32 -0.17 17.65 7.00
CA THR A 32 0.38 18.98 7.36
C THR A 32 1.47 18.92 8.43
N ASP A 33 1.63 17.78 9.10
CA ASP A 33 2.61 17.55 10.17
C ASP A 33 3.28 16.17 9.97
N ASP A 34 4.00 15.65 10.97
CA ASP A 34 4.66 14.35 10.89
C ASP A 34 3.68 13.19 10.63
N PHE A 35 2.47 13.27 11.19
CA PHE A 35 1.39 12.31 11.05
C PHE A 35 0.07 13.01 10.68
N TYR A 36 -0.93 12.26 10.22
CA TYR A 36 -2.28 12.77 10.00
C TYR A 36 -2.97 13.17 11.30
N GLY A 37 -2.58 12.57 12.43
CA GLY A 37 -2.98 13.00 13.77
C GLY A 37 -2.26 14.25 14.30
N GLY A 38 -1.27 14.80 13.57
CA GLY A 38 -0.42 15.91 14.02
C GLY A 38 1.02 15.48 14.27
N LYS A 39 1.68 16.02 15.30
CA LYS A 39 3.08 15.70 15.63
C LYS A 39 3.31 14.28 16.13
N ILE A 40 2.26 13.65 16.66
CA ILE A 40 2.31 12.33 17.28
C ILE A 40 1.35 11.43 16.51
N LEU A 41 1.71 10.14 16.42
CA LEU A 41 0.86 9.12 15.86
C LEU A 41 -0.54 9.17 16.47
N GLY A 42 -1.56 9.26 15.61
CA GLY A 42 -2.95 9.28 16.00
C GLY A 42 -3.75 8.11 15.44
N PHE A 43 -5.03 8.06 15.80
CA PHE A 43 -5.96 7.04 15.33
C PHE A 43 -6.10 7.02 13.80
N ALA A 44 -6.14 8.19 13.16
CA ALA A 44 -6.23 8.31 11.71
C ALA A 44 -5.05 7.61 11.01
N ASP A 45 -3.85 7.68 11.57
CA ASP A 45 -2.66 7.06 11.03
C ASP A 45 -2.74 5.54 11.06
N VAL A 46 -3.13 4.99 12.21
CA VAL A 46 -3.29 3.53 12.38
C VAL A 46 -4.37 2.99 11.45
N MET A 47 -5.47 3.73 11.25
CA MET A 47 -6.56 3.31 10.36
C MET A 47 -6.18 3.36 8.88
N MET A 48 -5.35 4.32 8.47
CA MET A 48 -4.95 4.46 7.06
C MET A 48 -3.74 3.59 6.70
N TRP A 49 -2.87 3.30 7.67
CA TRP A 49 -1.62 2.59 7.43
C TRP A 49 -1.76 1.27 6.64
N PRO A 50 -2.71 0.36 6.96
CA PRO A 50 -2.81 -0.92 6.25
C PRO A 50 -2.98 -0.76 4.74
N PHE A 51 -3.65 0.32 4.30
CA PHE A 51 -3.87 0.61 2.89
C PHE A 51 -2.60 1.15 2.22
N LEU A 52 -1.89 2.08 2.87
CA LEU A 52 -0.63 2.63 2.36
C LEU A 52 0.49 1.58 2.32
N GLU A 53 0.54 0.70 3.31
CA GLU A 53 1.42 -0.46 3.32
C GLU A 53 1.13 -1.38 2.11
N ARG A 54 -0.14 -1.72 1.88
CA ARG A 54 -0.55 -2.61 0.78
C ARG A 54 -0.43 -1.98 -0.61
N LEU A 55 -0.43 -0.65 -0.72
CA LEU A 55 -0.10 0.02 -1.98
C LEU A 55 1.32 -0.33 -2.45
N GLN A 56 2.23 -0.76 -1.58
CA GLN A 56 3.52 -1.28 -2.04
C GLN A 56 3.36 -2.49 -2.98
N LEU A 57 2.27 -3.26 -2.89
CA LEU A 57 2.02 -4.36 -3.82
C LEU A 57 1.84 -3.88 -5.26
N VAL A 58 1.31 -2.67 -5.47
CA VAL A 58 1.17 -2.15 -6.84
C VAL A 58 2.53 -1.85 -7.44
N THR A 59 3.56 -1.55 -6.64
CA THR A 59 4.92 -1.25 -7.15
C THR A 59 5.63 -2.49 -7.70
N ILE A 60 5.19 -3.69 -7.31
CA ILE A 60 5.72 -4.97 -7.82
C ILE A 60 5.39 -5.15 -9.31
N ASN A 61 4.30 -4.55 -9.79
CA ASN A 61 3.94 -4.60 -11.20
C ASN A 61 4.70 -3.49 -11.96
N PRO A 62 5.64 -3.83 -12.87
CA PRO A 62 6.43 -2.81 -13.58
C PRO A 62 5.61 -2.01 -14.60
N TYR A 63 4.37 -2.43 -14.91
CA TYR A 63 3.50 -1.81 -15.91
C TYR A 63 2.48 -0.83 -15.32
N THR A 64 2.49 -0.59 -14.01
CA THR A 64 1.65 0.46 -13.41
C THR A 64 2.37 1.80 -13.35
N GLU A 65 1.60 2.89 -13.46
CA GLU A 65 2.07 4.25 -13.21
C GLU A 65 2.61 4.45 -11.78
N PHE A 66 2.24 3.55 -10.85
CA PHE A 66 2.67 3.57 -9.45
C PHE A 66 3.94 2.77 -9.16
N ARG A 67 4.65 2.27 -10.16
CA ARG A 67 5.89 1.48 -9.99
C ARG A 67 6.91 2.13 -9.03
N TYR A 68 6.96 3.45 -9.00
CA TYR A 68 7.89 4.23 -8.18
C TYR A 68 7.24 4.92 -6.98
N PHE A 69 6.01 4.54 -6.59
CA PHE A 69 5.34 5.11 -5.42
C PHE A 69 6.17 4.89 -4.12
N PRO A 70 6.27 5.88 -3.21
CA PRO A 70 5.66 7.23 -3.24
C PRO A 70 6.37 8.21 -4.19
N GLY A 71 7.64 7.97 -4.50
CA GLY A 71 8.39 8.70 -5.52
C GLY A 71 8.46 10.21 -5.29
N ILE A 72 8.78 10.95 -6.35
CA ILE A 72 8.91 12.42 -6.30
C ILE A 72 7.56 13.14 -6.22
N TYR A 73 6.47 12.45 -6.55
CA TYR A 73 5.12 13.05 -6.64
C TYR A 73 4.40 13.10 -5.28
N TYR A 74 4.83 12.29 -4.31
CA TYR A 74 4.24 12.21 -2.96
C TYR A 74 5.32 12.27 -1.86
N PRO A 75 6.11 13.35 -1.79
CA PRO A 75 7.26 13.43 -0.89
C PRO A 75 6.89 13.37 0.60
N LYS A 76 5.79 14.00 1.02
CA LYS A 76 5.35 13.97 2.43
C LYS A 76 4.85 12.58 2.81
N ILE A 77 4.06 11.93 1.96
CA ILE A 77 3.65 10.54 2.15
C ILE A 77 4.88 9.65 2.26
N GLY A 78 5.92 9.87 1.43
CA GLY A 78 7.19 9.16 1.55
C GLY A 78 7.83 9.29 2.93
N ALA A 79 7.97 10.52 3.44
CA ALA A 79 8.50 10.76 4.78
C ALA A 79 7.61 10.15 5.89
N TYR A 80 6.29 10.26 5.73
CA TYR A 80 5.31 9.66 6.63
C TYR A 80 5.41 8.14 6.70
N MET A 81 5.54 7.46 5.56
CA MET A 81 5.69 6.01 5.52
C MET A 81 6.96 5.55 6.25
N VAL A 82 8.07 6.29 6.11
CA VAL A 82 9.30 6.01 6.86
C VAL A 82 9.09 6.16 8.37
N ARG A 83 8.30 7.16 8.82
CA ARG A 83 7.96 7.33 10.24
C ARG A 83 7.04 6.22 10.75
N MET A 84 6.03 5.82 9.96
CA MET A 84 5.12 4.72 10.31
C MET A 84 5.83 3.39 10.46
N GLN A 85 6.75 3.07 9.56
CA GLN A 85 7.57 1.84 9.62
C GLN A 85 8.54 1.79 10.82
N ARG A 86 8.69 2.89 11.56
CA ARG A 86 9.48 2.94 12.79
C ARG A 86 8.64 2.78 14.05
N GLN A 87 7.31 2.78 13.95
CA GLN A 87 6.44 2.63 15.11
C GLN A 87 6.43 1.16 15.56
N PRO A 88 6.53 0.88 16.87
CA PRO A 88 6.63 -0.48 17.38
C PRO A 88 5.40 -1.34 17.06
N GLU A 89 4.20 -0.79 17.13
CA GLU A 89 2.94 -1.46 16.79
C GLU A 89 2.85 -1.82 15.30
N ILE A 90 3.43 -0.97 14.44
CA ILE A 90 3.47 -1.21 13.01
C ILE A 90 4.48 -2.30 12.70
N LEU A 91 5.69 -2.21 13.25
CA LEU A 91 6.73 -3.23 13.10
C LEU A 91 6.27 -4.61 13.57
N PHE A 92 5.53 -4.67 14.68
CA PHE A 92 4.98 -5.91 15.21
C PHE A 92 3.97 -6.56 14.27
N ALA A 93 3.11 -5.76 13.63
CA ALA A 93 2.06 -6.25 12.73
C ALA A 93 2.52 -6.44 11.28
N GLN A 94 3.63 -5.81 10.89
CA GLN A 94 4.12 -5.80 9.51
C GLN A 94 4.45 -7.21 9.02
N ARG A 95 4.12 -7.48 7.76
CA ARG A 95 4.50 -8.72 7.06
C ARG A 95 5.38 -8.40 5.85
N PRO A 96 6.28 -9.33 5.48
CA PRO A 96 7.01 -9.22 4.22
C PRO A 96 6.07 -9.04 3.04
N ILE A 97 6.47 -8.20 2.08
CA ILE A 97 5.64 -7.89 0.91
C ILE A 97 5.35 -9.14 0.08
N GLU A 98 6.26 -10.11 0.07
CA GLU A 98 6.14 -11.40 -0.61
C GLU A 98 4.99 -12.24 -0.02
N GLN A 99 4.75 -12.15 1.29
CA GLN A 99 3.64 -12.86 1.94
C GLN A 99 2.30 -12.25 1.55
N HIS A 100 2.21 -10.91 1.52
CA HIS A 100 1.02 -10.22 1.02
C HIS A 100 0.74 -10.54 -0.45
N ALA A 101 1.79 -10.52 -1.27
CA ALA A 101 1.77 -10.92 -2.66
C ALA A 101 1.24 -12.34 -2.87
N ALA A 102 1.77 -13.31 -2.12
CA ALA A 102 1.33 -14.70 -2.18
C ALA A 102 -0.14 -14.84 -1.76
N TYR A 103 -0.57 -14.12 -0.71
CA TYR A 103 -1.95 -14.13 -0.26
C TYR A 103 -2.90 -13.60 -1.32
N VAL A 104 -2.61 -12.42 -1.88
CA VAL A 104 -3.41 -11.82 -2.94
C VAL A 104 -3.52 -12.75 -4.15
N ASN A 105 -2.42 -13.40 -4.56
CA ASN A 105 -2.48 -14.38 -5.64
C ASN A 105 -3.39 -15.57 -5.31
N SER A 106 -3.25 -16.16 -4.12
CA SER A 106 -4.09 -17.29 -3.69
C SER A 106 -5.59 -16.93 -3.68
N PHE A 107 -5.91 -15.72 -3.20
CA PHE A 107 -7.25 -15.18 -3.17
C PHE A 107 -7.81 -14.98 -4.58
N LEU A 108 -7.03 -14.37 -5.48
CA LEU A 108 -7.42 -14.14 -6.88
C LEU A 108 -7.59 -15.44 -7.67
N THR A 109 -6.92 -16.53 -7.28
CA THR A 109 -7.11 -17.86 -7.87
C THR A 109 -8.30 -18.63 -7.27
N GLY A 110 -9.05 -18.05 -6.36
CA GLY A 110 -10.22 -18.68 -5.73
C GLY A 110 -9.89 -19.68 -4.61
N HIS A 111 -8.63 -19.75 -4.19
CA HIS A 111 -8.14 -20.66 -3.16
C HIS A 111 -7.32 -19.88 -2.12
N PRO A 112 -7.97 -19.01 -1.31
CA PRO A 112 -7.26 -18.17 -0.36
C PRO A 112 -6.50 -19.03 0.66
N ASN A 113 -5.19 -18.81 0.77
CA ASN A 113 -4.33 -19.46 1.75
C ASN A 113 -4.03 -18.48 2.90
N TYR A 114 -4.71 -18.65 4.02
CA TYR A 114 -4.54 -17.82 5.22
C TYR A 114 -3.28 -18.19 6.03
N ASP A 115 -2.65 -19.32 5.72
CA ASP A 115 -1.48 -19.86 6.42
C ASP A 115 -0.15 -19.45 5.78
N ILE A 116 -0.18 -18.44 4.89
CA ILE A 116 1.04 -17.94 4.27
C ILE A 116 1.99 -17.38 5.32
N GLY A 117 3.21 -17.92 5.36
CA GLY A 117 4.21 -17.57 6.37
C GLY A 117 4.04 -18.32 7.70
N ILE A 118 3.02 -19.18 7.82
CA ILE A 118 2.82 -20.08 8.96
C ILE A 118 3.38 -21.45 8.56
N ASN A 119 4.70 -21.56 8.54
CA ASN A 119 5.46 -22.82 8.50
C ASN A 119 6.86 -22.53 9.06
N GLN A 120 7.04 -22.79 10.36
CA GLN A 120 8.35 -23.02 10.97
C GLN A 120 8.37 -24.47 11.45
N SER A 121 8.95 -25.34 10.64
CA SER A 121 9.53 -26.61 11.07
C SER A 121 10.94 -26.68 10.51
#